data_AF-A0AAW2NCF4-F1
#
_entry.id   AF-A0AAW2NCF4-F1
#
_cell.length_a   1.000
_cell.length_b   1.000
_cell.length_c   1.000
_cell.angle_alpha   90.00
_cell.angle_beta   90.00
_cell.angle_gamma   90.00
#
_symmetry.space_group_name_H-M   'P 1'
#
loop_
_entity.id
_entity.type
_entity.pdbx_description
1 polymer ?
#
loop_
_entity_poly.entity_id
_entity_poly.type
_entity_poly.pdbx_seq_one_letter_code
_entity_poly.pdbx_strand_id
1 'polypeptide(L)'
;MSAPRGFSLDVALLPFAFEVEASPYMTIGSKFLAIASNWTNILINSYMDFYDIVDLLVILMLFIERLAFFRLRPIDKLSGGNLSKTYAFCAAIPFFLLFYYLLYSNYTKLRTQKHKAPPEAGGAWPFIGHLHLMKGGSSGPPHVNLGALADQHGPVFTIRLGVHRALVVSSWELAKELFTGLDMAVFSRPSMKAFKNLSDDFRMFGVSHYGTYWRRVRKLMSGELLSSRKLELLSNVRVSETAQSVNELYKLWEEKRDESGRVLVDMKQWFGDLNLNVILRMVVGKRYSGSGADAEESRRYREVMRNFHKYIGELFVVAEAMPYLGWLNAGGFEKKLRKTAEELEGIVGGWVAEHKDKEYSGEDQRTPQDFMDIMLSVVQSADLQDQYDADTIIKATCEVG
;
A
#
# COMPACT_ATOMS: atom_id res chain seq x y z
N MET A 1 12.78 3.54 -71.60
CA MET A 1 11.31 3.61 -71.40
C MET A 1 11.02 2.89 -70.09
N SER A 2 10.34 3.39 -69.08
CA SER A 2 9.76 4.69 -68.74
C SER A 2 9.20 4.52 -67.32
N ALA A 3 9.54 5.42 -66.40
CA ALA A 3 8.81 5.58 -65.14
C ALA A 3 7.41 6.18 -65.39
N PRO A 4 6.45 6.00 -64.47
CA PRO A 4 5.36 6.96 -64.24
C PRO A 4 5.63 7.72 -62.93
N ARG A 5 5.89 9.04 -62.97
CA ARG A 5 4.92 10.16 -62.81
C ARG A 5 4.11 10.02 -61.51
N GLY A 6 4.21 10.87 -60.50
CA GLY A 6 4.38 12.33 -60.52
C GLY A 6 3.04 12.96 -60.15
N PHE A 7 2.85 13.29 -58.87
CA PHE A 7 1.77 14.17 -58.42
C PHE A 7 2.41 15.40 -57.77
N SER A 8 2.38 16.50 -58.53
CA SER A 8 2.68 17.86 -58.07
C SER A 8 1.50 18.34 -57.23
N LEU A 9 1.75 18.86 -56.04
CA LEU A 9 0.81 19.77 -55.39
C LEU A 9 1.47 21.14 -55.35
N ASP A 10 1.07 21.99 -56.30
CA ASP A 10 1.31 23.43 -56.28
C ASP A 10 0.63 24.03 -55.05
N VAL A 11 1.41 24.49 -54.09
CA VAL A 11 0.93 25.42 -53.06
C VAL A 11 1.53 26.78 -53.38
N ALA A 12 0.71 27.63 -53.97
CA ALA A 12 1.02 29.02 -54.26
C ALA A 12 1.47 29.75 -52.98
N LEU A 13 2.70 30.25 -53.00
CA LEU A 13 3.22 31.20 -52.03
C LEU A 13 2.56 32.56 -52.28
N LEU A 14 1.64 32.96 -51.41
CA LEU A 14 1.21 34.36 -51.28
C LEU A 14 2.11 35.05 -50.23
N PRO A 15 2.68 36.24 -50.52
CA PRO A 15 3.47 36.98 -49.56
C PRO A 15 2.53 37.82 -48.69
N PHE A 16 2.26 37.39 -47.45
CA PHE A 16 1.78 38.31 -46.42
C PHE A 16 3.00 38.96 -45.77
N ALA A 17 3.34 40.16 -46.25
CA ALA A 17 4.21 41.07 -45.54
C ALA A 17 3.46 41.58 -44.30
N PHE A 18 3.94 41.22 -43.10
CA PHE A 18 3.67 41.97 -41.89
C PHE A 18 5.00 42.57 -41.43
N GLU A 19 5.12 43.87 -41.59
CA GLU A 19 6.15 44.67 -40.95
C GLU A 19 5.78 44.77 -39.46
N VAL A 20 6.35 43.87 -38.65
CA VAL A 20 6.26 43.95 -37.19
C VAL A 20 7.44 44.77 -36.72
N GLU A 21 7.18 46.03 -36.40
CA GLU A 21 8.12 46.89 -35.71
C GLU A 21 8.48 46.24 -34.36
N ALA A 22 9.71 45.75 -34.26
CA ALA A 22 10.16 44.93 -33.15
C ALA A 22 10.30 45.78 -31.87
N SER A 23 9.42 45.54 -30.90
CA SER A 23 9.67 45.91 -29.50
C SER A 23 10.76 44.99 -28.92
N PRO A 24 11.73 45.50 -28.12
CA PRO A 24 12.91 44.73 -27.66
C PRO A 24 12.59 43.53 -26.75
N TYR A 25 11.32 43.28 -26.45
CA TYR A 25 10.88 42.25 -25.50
C TYR A 25 10.37 40.96 -26.17
N MET A 26 10.34 40.88 -27.51
CA MET A 26 9.81 39.71 -28.25
C MET A 26 10.88 38.68 -28.67
N THR A 27 12.08 38.76 -28.11
CA THR A 27 13.21 37.87 -28.44
C THR A 27 13.23 36.58 -27.62
N ILE A 28 12.49 36.52 -26.51
CA ILE A 28 12.45 35.35 -25.61
C ILE A 28 11.37 34.36 -26.05
N GLY A 29 10.18 34.84 -26.45
CA GLY A 29 9.08 33.97 -26.89
C GLY A 29 9.37 33.24 -28.20
N SER A 30 10.04 33.91 -29.15
CA SER A 30 10.47 33.32 -30.43
C SER A 30 11.60 32.28 -30.24
N LYS A 31 12.54 32.54 -29.33
CA LYS A 31 13.56 31.55 -28.92
C LYS A 31 12.94 30.38 -28.16
N PHE A 32 11.92 30.62 -27.33
CA PHE A 32 11.21 29.57 -26.60
C PHE A 32 10.39 28.67 -27.52
N LEU A 33 9.74 29.22 -28.55
CA LEU A 33 9.03 28.44 -29.57
C LEU A 33 9.99 27.63 -30.47
N ALA A 34 11.15 28.19 -30.81
CA ALA A 34 12.18 27.46 -31.55
C ALA A 34 12.81 26.33 -30.72
N ILE A 35 13.05 26.56 -29.43
CA ILE A 35 13.50 25.53 -28.48
C ILE A 35 12.38 24.48 -28.32
N ALA A 36 11.14 24.88 -28.02
CA ALA A 36 10.02 23.95 -27.86
C ALA A 36 9.79 23.08 -29.11
N SER A 37 9.85 23.68 -30.32
CA SER A 37 9.76 22.97 -31.60
C SER A 37 10.89 21.96 -31.82
N ASN A 38 12.12 22.32 -31.44
CA ASN A 38 13.28 21.43 -31.57
C ASN A 38 13.23 20.30 -30.53
N TRP A 39 12.77 20.61 -29.31
CA TRP A 39 12.55 19.63 -28.24
C TRP A 39 11.38 18.69 -28.52
N THR A 40 10.29 19.15 -29.14
CA THR A 40 9.20 18.26 -29.58
C THR A 40 9.66 17.25 -30.63
N ASN A 41 10.55 17.65 -31.56
CA ASN A 41 11.12 16.73 -32.54
C ASN A 41 12.12 15.73 -31.93
N ILE A 42 12.82 16.13 -30.85
CA ILE A 42 13.70 15.24 -30.08
C ILE A 42 12.87 14.28 -29.20
N LEU A 43 11.79 14.75 -28.57
CA LEU A 43 10.85 13.95 -27.76
C LEU A 43 10.05 12.94 -28.59
N ILE A 44 9.73 13.26 -29.85
CA ILE A 44 9.04 12.33 -30.77
C ILE A 44 9.98 11.21 -31.25
N ASN A 45 11.29 11.45 -31.31
CA ASN A 45 12.28 10.49 -31.86
C ASN A 45 13.13 9.77 -30.80
N SER A 46 13.05 10.17 -29.53
CA SER A 46 13.81 9.55 -28.45
C SER A 46 12.92 8.59 -27.66
N TYR A 47 13.38 7.36 -27.46
CA TYR A 47 12.77 6.37 -26.56
C TYR A 47 12.87 6.85 -25.10
N MET A 48 12.16 7.92 -24.74
CA MET A 48 12.09 8.43 -23.38
C MET A 48 11.02 7.67 -22.62
N ASP A 49 11.38 7.10 -21.47
CA ASP A 49 10.46 6.38 -20.61
C ASP A 49 9.61 7.37 -19.80
N PHE A 50 8.53 6.89 -19.17
CA PHE A 50 7.61 7.73 -18.38
C PHE A 50 8.34 8.55 -17.31
N TYR A 51 9.40 7.99 -16.73
CA TYR A 51 10.24 8.65 -15.74
C TYR A 51 10.97 9.86 -16.31
N ASP A 52 11.46 9.79 -17.54
CA ASP A 52 12.19 10.90 -18.16
C ASP A 52 11.24 12.08 -18.47
N ILE A 53 9.97 11.79 -18.79
CA ILE A 53 8.94 12.82 -19.02
C ILE A 53 8.52 13.47 -17.70
N VAL A 54 8.36 12.67 -16.64
CA VAL A 54 8.04 13.19 -15.30
C VAL A 54 9.20 14.01 -14.75
N ASP A 55 10.45 13.56 -14.94
CA ASP A 55 11.63 14.31 -14.54
C ASP A 55 11.74 15.62 -15.33
N LEU A 56 11.46 15.62 -16.64
CA LEU A 56 11.40 16.86 -17.41
C LEU A 56 10.28 17.80 -16.96
N LEU A 57 9.12 17.27 -16.58
CA LEU A 57 8.01 18.06 -16.05
C LEU A 57 8.28 18.60 -14.65
N VAL A 58 8.97 17.84 -13.79
CA VAL A 58 9.42 18.28 -12.47
C VAL A 58 10.53 19.33 -12.61
N ILE A 59 11.48 19.13 -13.53
CA ILE A 59 12.51 20.12 -13.86
C ILE A 59 11.85 21.39 -14.42
N LEU A 60 10.84 21.26 -15.28
CA LEU A 60 10.08 22.39 -15.82
C LEU A 60 9.26 23.09 -14.73
N MET A 61 8.66 22.35 -13.79
CA MET A 61 7.98 22.91 -12.62
C MET A 61 8.94 23.64 -11.69
N LEU A 62 10.09 23.05 -11.35
CA LEU A 62 11.13 23.67 -10.53
C LEU A 62 11.75 24.89 -11.22
N PHE A 63 11.82 24.87 -12.56
CA PHE A 63 12.23 26.01 -13.37
C PHE A 63 11.19 27.14 -13.36
N ILE A 64 9.89 26.80 -13.48
CA ILE A 64 8.78 27.76 -13.35
C ILE A 64 8.69 28.31 -11.92
N GLU A 65 8.92 27.48 -10.89
CA GLU A 65 8.95 27.87 -9.48
C GLU A 65 10.15 28.79 -9.18
N ARG A 66 11.33 28.50 -9.75
CA ARG A 66 12.50 29.41 -9.71
C ARG A 66 12.28 30.71 -10.49
N LEU A 67 11.48 30.70 -11.55
CA LEU A 67 11.05 31.93 -12.24
C LEU A 67 10.00 32.71 -11.43
N ALA A 68 9.13 32.03 -10.69
CA ALA A 68 8.14 32.62 -9.79
C ALA A 68 8.76 33.21 -8.51
N PHE A 69 9.99 32.80 -8.15
CA PHE A 69 10.74 33.34 -7.01
C PHE A 69 11.23 34.79 -7.21
N PHE A 70 10.96 35.40 -8.37
CA PHE A 70 10.98 36.86 -8.53
C PHE A 70 9.74 37.50 -7.84
N ARG A 71 9.74 37.44 -6.51
CA ARG A 71 9.00 38.27 -5.53
C ARG A 71 7.50 38.46 -5.79
N LEU A 72 6.68 37.50 -5.35
CA LEU A 72 5.27 37.75 -5.03
C LEU A 72 5.20 38.47 -3.66
N ARG A 73 4.79 39.76 -3.68
CA ARG A 73 4.42 40.53 -2.48
C ARG A 73 2.92 40.41 -2.19
N PRO A 74 2.46 40.68 -0.95
CA PRO A 74 1.05 40.62 -0.57
C PRO A 74 0.14 41.43 -1.51
N ILE A 75 -1.09 40.91 -1.70
CA ILE A 75 -2.07 41.24 -2.74
C ILE A 75 -2.51 42.73 -2.74
N ASP A 76 -2.26 43.43 -1.64
CA ASP A 76 -2.81 44.75 -1.34
C ASP A 76 -2.00 45.91 -1.97
N LYS A 77 -0.88 45.62 -2.66
CA LYS A 77 -0.06 46.62 -3.38
C LYS A 77 0.43 46.14 -4.76
N LEU A 78 -0.46 45.62 -5.59
CA LEU A 78 -0.13 45.24 -6.97
C LEU A 78 -0.47 46.39 -7.94
N SER A 79 0.54 47.17 -8.32
CA SER A 79 0.46 48.06 -9.50
C SER A 79 0.15 47.24 -10.76
N GLY A 80 -0.61 47.82 -11.71
CA GLY A 80 -1.27 47.14 -12.83
C GLY A 80 -0.43 46.17 -13.67
N GLY A 81 0.90 46.31 -13.69
CA GLY A 81 1.80 45.38 -14.38
C GLY A 81 1.94 44.00 -13.72
N ASN A 82 1.71 43.88 -12.40
CA ASN A 82 1.80 42.60 -11.70
C ASN A 82 0.46 41.85 -11.69
N LEU A 83 -0.66 42.57 -11.79
CA LEU A 83 -2.00 41.97 -11.86
C LEU A 83 -2.16 41.14 -13.16
N SER A 84 -1.68 41.68 -14.29
CA SER A 84 -1.64 40.99 -15.58
C SER A 84 -0.83 39.68 -15.54
N LYS A 85 0.30 39.67 -14.81
CA LYS A 85 1.13 38.47 -14.64
C LYS A 85 0.46 37.40 -13.80
N THR A 86 -0.26 37.78 -12.75
CA THR A 86 -1.04 36.84 -11.93
C THR A 86 -2.16 36.20 -12.75
N TYR A 87 -2.88 36.98 -13.57
CA TYR A 87 -3.92 36.43 -14.46
C TYR A 87 -3.34 35.53 -15.55
N ALA A 88 -2.19 35.90 -16.14
CA ALA A 88 -1.49 35.05 -17.11
C ALA A 88 -1.04 33.72 -16.50
N PHE A 89 -0.56 33.74 -15.25
CA PHE A 89 -0.19 32.53 -14.50
C PHE A 89 -1.42 31.66 -14.21
N CYS A 90 -2.50 32.24 -13.70
CA CYS A 90 -3.77 31.52 -13.47
C CYS A 90 -4.36 30.93 -14.76
N ALA A 91 -4.21 31.62 -15.90
CA ALA A 91 -4.64 31.14 -17.20
C ALA A 91 -3.72 30.05 -17.79
N ALA A 92 -2.42 30.05 -17.46
CA ALA A 92 -1.48 29.03 -17.93
C ALA A 92 -1.72 27.65 -17.29
N ILE A 93 -2.20 27.60 -16.04
CA ILE A 93 -2.48 26.35 -15.31
C ILE A 93 -3.47 25.43 -16.06
N PRO A 94 -4.68 25.86 -16.48
CA PRO A 94 -5.61 24.99 -17.20
C PRO A 94 -5.07 24.54 -18.57
N PHE A 95 -4.31 25.38 -19.28
CA PHE A 95 -3.66 24.99 -20.53
C PHE A 95 -2.58 23.92 -20.32
N PHE A 96 -1.79 24.05 -19.25
CA PHE A 96 -0.78 23.06 -18.88
C PHE A 96 -1.42 21.73 -18.46
N LEU A 97 -2.51 21.77 -17.68
CA LEU A 97 -3.28 20.58 -17.30
C LEU A 97 -3.91 19.89 -18.51
N LEU A 98 -4.45 20.67 -19.46
CA LEU A 98 -5.02 20.13 -20.71
C LEU A 98 -3.93 19.51 -21.59
N PHE A 99 -2.80 20.20 -21.79
CA PHE A 99 -1.67 19.70 -22.56
C PHE A 99 -1.12 18.40 -21.95
N TYR A 100 -0.94 18.37 -20.63
CA TYR A 100 -0.54 17.17 -19.90
C TYR A 100 -1.55 16.04 -20.06
N TYR A 101 -2.85 16.30 -19.94
CA TYR A 101 -3.90 15.31 -20.15
C TYR A 101 -3.85 14.71 -21.56
N LEU A 102 -3.63 15.53 -22.58
CA LEU A 102 -3.51 15.07 -23.97
C LEU A 102 -2.26 14.20 -24.18
N LEU A 103 -1.10 14.59 -23.61
CA LEU A 103 0.11 13.77 -23.64
C LEU A 103 -0.10 12.43 -22.93
N TYR A 104 -0.73 12.44 -21.76
CA TYR A 104 -1.04 11.24 -20.99
C TYR A 104 -2.01 10.31 -21.74
N SER A 105 -3.08 10.87 -22.33
CA SER A 105 -4.05 10.13 -23.14
C SER A 105 -3.40 9.47 -24.35
N ASN A 106 -2.47 10.15 -25.03
CA ASN A 106 -1.77 9.59 -26.17
C ASN A 106 -0.73 8.54 -25.75
N TYR A 107 0.01 8.76 -24.66
CA TYR A 107 0.94 7.78 -24.11
C TYR A 107 0.25 6.46 -23.73
N THR A 108 -0.91 6.54 -23.08
CA THR A 108 -1.70 5.36 -22.68
C THR A 108 -2.25 4.60 -23.89
N LYS A 109 -2.68 5.31 -24.94
CA LYS A 109 -3.10 4.71 -26.23
C LYS A 109 -1.96 4.03 -26.98
N LEU A 110 -0.76 4.61 -26.99
CA LEU A 110 0.40 4.03 -27.69
C LEU A 110 0.91 2.75 -27.02
N ARG A 111 0.85 2.68 -25.69
CA ARG A 111 1.29 1.49 -24.93
C ARG A 111 0.30 0.32 -25.01
N THR A 112 -0.99 0.60 -25.18
CA THR A 112 -2.03 -0.45 -25.33
C THR A 112 -1.97 -1.16 -26.68
N GLN A 113 -1.34 -0.58 -27.71
CA GLN A 113 -1.24 -1.22 -29.02
C GLN A 113 -0.17 -2.30 -29.15
N LYS A 114 0.77 -2.44 -28.20
CA LYS A 114 1.91 -3.37 -28.35
C LYS A 114 1.75 -4.74 -27.68
N HIS A 115 0.75 -4.96 -26.81
CA HIS A 115 0.48 -6.27 -26.22
C HIS A 115 -1.02 -6.49 -25.96
N LYS A 116 -1.48 -7.75 -26.02
CA LYS A 116 -2.82 -8.21 -25.58
C LYS A 116 -2.97 -8.07 -24.06
N ALA A 117 -2.85 -6.87 -23.53
CA ALA A 117 -3.07 -6.59 -22.13
C ALA A 117 -4.57 -6.51 -21.83
N PRO A 118 -5.02 -6.90 -20.63
CA PRO A 118 -6.42 -6.68 -20.23
C PRO A 118 -6.79 -5.19 -20.31
N PRO A 119 -8.07 -4.87 -20.58
CA PRO A 119 -8.53 -3.50 -20.69
C PRO A 119 -8.23 -2.73 -19.40
N GLU A 120 -7.96 -1.43 -19.52
CA GLU A 120 -7.88 -0.53 -18.37
C GLU A 120 -9.27 0.01 -18.05
N ALA A 121 -9.66 -0.03 -16.78
CA ALA A 121 -10.95 0.48 -16.35
C ALA A 121 -11.06 2.00 -16.60
N GLY A 122 -12.29 2.44 -16.89
CA GLY A 122 -12.60 3.86 -17.03
C GLY A 122 -12.59 4.60 -15.70
N GLY A 123 -12.52 5.94 -15.74
CA GLY A 123 -12.62 6.77 -14.54
C GLY A 123 -11.29 7.06 -13.82
N ALA A 124 -10.14 6.68 -14.39
CA ALA A 124 -8.83 7.05 -13.87
C ALA A 124 -8.64 8.58 -13.82
N TRP A 125 -8.29 9.12 -12.67
CA TRP A 125 -7.92 10.53 -12.54
C TRP A 125 -6.45 10.77 -12.93
N PRO A 126 -6.10 11.98 -13.40
CA PRO A 126 -4.70 12.34 -13.60
C PRO A 126 -3.87 12.11 -12.33
N PHE A 127 -2.65 11.61 -12.49
CA PHE A 127 -1.65 11.32 -11.44
C PHE A 127 -2.01 10.21 -10.44
N ILE A 128 -3.22 10.22 -9.87
CA ILE A 128 -3.64 9.28 -8.82
C ILE A 128 -4.34 8.03 -9.35
N GLY A 129 -4.80 8.03 -10.60
CA GLY A 129 -5.56 6.94 -11.19
C GLY A 129 -6.85 6.66 -10.43
N HIS A 130 -7.02 5.42 -10.01
CA HIS A 130 -8.18 4.85 -9.29
C HIS A 130 -8.00 4.84 -7.77
N LEU A 131 -6.97 5.49 -7.20
CA LEU A 131 -6.80 5.56 -5.74
C LEU A 131 -8.01 6.15 -5.02
N HIS A 132 -8.74 7.06 -5.68
CA HIS A 132 -9.97 7.65 -5.16
C HIS A 132 -11.08 6.59 -4.90
N LEU A 133 -11.02 5.44 -5.57
CA LEU A 133 -11.91 4.30 -5.34
C LEU A 133 -11.43 3.38 -4.19
N MET A 134 -10.17 3.51 -3.78
CA MET A 134 -9.56 2.70 -2.71
C MET A 134 -9.66 3.37 -1.34
N LYS A 135 -9.86 4.69 -1.30
CA LYS A 135 -9.98 5.43 -0.05
C LYS A 135 -11.36 5.16 0.56
N GLY A 136 -11.41 4.29 1.58
CA GLY A 136 -12.65 4.03 2.33
C GLY A 136 -13.29 5.34 2.82
N GLY A 137 -14.61 5.40 2.82
CA GLY A 137 -15.37 6.63 3.13
C GLY A 137 -16.61 6.76 2.25
N SER A 138 -16.78 7.92 1.60
CA SER A 138 -17.93 8.23 0.74
C SER A 138 -18.07 7.33 -0.50
N SER A 139 -16.97 6.70 -0.93
CA SER A 139 -16.94 5.74 -2.03
C SER A 139 -17.21 4.29 -1.59
N GLY A 140 -17.41 4.02 -0.29
CA GLY A 140 -17.62 2.66 0.21
C GLY A 140 -16.36 1.78 0.24
N PRO A 141 -16.49 0.47 0.53
CA PRO A 141 -15.35 -0.44 0.63
C PRO A 141 -14.69 -0.70 -0.73
N PRO A 142 -13.35 -0.82 -0.81
CA PRO A 142 -12.63 -1.01 -2.08
C PRO A 142 -13.11 -2.22 -2.88
N HIS A 143 -13.39 -3.35 -2.23
CA HIS A 143 -13.84 -4.57 -2.90
C HIS A 143 -15.23 -4.42 -3.56
N VAL A 144 -16.10 -3.56 -3.02
CA VAL A 144 -17.41 -3.24 -3.63
C VAL A 144 -17.22 -2.41 -4.89
N ASN A 145 -16.35 -1.39 -4.83
CA ASN A 145 -16.01 -0.56 -6.00
C ASN A 145 -15.36 -1.38 -7.12
N LEU A 146 -14.47 -2.31 -6.76
CA LEU A 146 -13.84 -3.22 -7.70
C LEU A 146 -14.86 -4.19 -8.32
N GLY A 147 -15.84 -4.66 -7.55
CA GLY A 147 -16.95 -5.45 -8.06
C GLY A 147 -17.78 -4.69 -9.10
N ALA A 148 -18.15 -3.45 -8.80
CA ALA A 148 -18.87 -2.60 -9.74
C ALA A 148 -18.09 -2.32 -11.05
N LEU A 149 -16.76 -2.24 -10.97
CA LEU A 149 -15.91 -2.15 -12.17
C LEU A 149 -15.84 -3.48 -12.93
N ALA A 150 -15.85 -4.61 -12.23
CA ALA A 150 -15.88 -5.93 -12.86
C ALA A 150 -17.18 -6.15 -13.65
N ASP A 151 -18.31 -5.67 -13.14
CA ASP A 151 -19.60 -5.72 -13.85
C ASP A 151 -19.56 -4.96 -15.20
N GLN A 152 -18.73 -3.92 -15.30
CA GLN A 152 -18.60 -3.08 -16.50
C GLN A 152 -17.51 -3.56 -17.45
N HIS A 153 -16.38 -4.02 -16.92
CA HIS A 153 -15.17 -4.33 -17.68
C HIS A 153 -14.92 -5.83 -17.87
N GLY A 154 -15.74 -6.67 -17.24
CA GLY A 154 -15.61 -8.12 -17.26
C GLY A 154 -14.68 -8.65 -16.16
N PRO A 155 -14.44 -9.97 -16.14
CA PRO A 155 -13.77 -10.66 -15.03
C PRO A 155 -12.26 -10.37 -14.93
N VAL A 156 -11.66 -9.72 -15.93
CA VAL A 156 -10.23 -9.37 -15.94
C VAL A 156 -10.05 -7.99 -16.54
N PHE A 157 -9.52 -7.08 -15.74
CA PHE A 157 -9.23 -5.73 -16.16
C PHE A 157 -8.08 -5.17 -15.33
N THR A 158 -7.56 -4.02 -15.73
CA THR A 158 -6.49 -3.33 -15.02
C THR A 158 -6.96 -2.00 -14.49
N ILE A 159 -6.40 -1.60 -13.36
CA ILE A 159 -6.59 -0.29 -12.75
C ILE A 159 -5.21 0.36 -12.54
N ARG A 160 -5.23 1.65 -12.25
CA ARG A 160 -4.05 2.43 -11.87
C ARG A 160 -4.15 2.86 -10.42
N LEU A 161 -3.13 2.58 -9.63
CA LEU A 161 -2.97 3.04 -8.26
C LEU A 161 -1.75 3.98 -8.25
N GLY A 162 -1.99 5.26 -8.55
CA GLY A 162 -0.92 6.23 -8.82
C GLY A 162 -0.06 5.80 -10.01
N VAL A 163 1.23 5.57 -9.78
CA VAL A 163 2.17 5.09 -10.83
C VAL A 163 2.09 3.59 -11.07
N HIS A 164 1.46 2.83 -10.17
CA HIS A 164 1.39 1.38 -10.26
C HIS A 164 0.17 0.94 -11.06
N ARG A 165 0.33 -0.08 -11.90
CA ARG A 165 -0.79 -0.77 -12.56
C ARG A 165 -1.10 -2.04 -11.78
N ALA A 166 -2.37 -2.24 -11.45
CA ALA A 166 -2.84 -3.46 -10.79
C ALA A 166 -3.78 -4.23 -11.72
N LEU A 167 -3.65 -5.55 -11.73
CA LEU A 167 -4.57 -6.45 -12.40
C LEU A 167 -5.67 -6.83 -11.40
N VAL A 168 -6.92 -6.65 -11.78
CA VAL A 168 -8.09 -7.08 -11.02
C VAL A 168 -8.65 -8.33 -11.68
N VAL A 169 -8.84 -9.38 -10.89
CA VAL A 169 -9.37 -10.66 -11.33
C VAL A 169 -10.60 -10.98 -10.49
N SER A 170 -11.73 -11.10 -11.16
CA SER A 170 -13.07 -11.30 -10.58
C SER A 170 -13.76 -12.53 -11.20
N SER A 171 -13.01 -13.62 -11.36
CA SER A 171 -13.51 -14.93 -11.80
C SER A 171 -12.83 -16.02 -10.97
N TRP A 172 -13.61 -17.01 -10.53
CA TRP A 172 -13.10 -18.11 -9.71
C TRP A 172 -12.23 -19.06 -10.53
N GLU A 173 -12.52 -19.25 -11.82
CA GLU A 173 -11.73 -20.06 -12.75
C GLU A 173 -10.32 -19.50 -12.89
N LEU A 174 -10.21 -18.19 -13.09
CA LEU A 174 -8.93 -17.50 -13.22
C LEU A 174 -8.20 -17.39 -11.88
N ALA A 175 -8.92 -17.14 -10.78
CA ALA A 175 -8.33 -17.20 -9.46
C ALA A 175 -7.72 -18.59 -9.19
N LYS A 176 -8.41 -19.68 -9.55
CA LYS A 176 -7.88 -21.03 -9.44
C LYS A 176 -6.61 -21.20 -10.27
N GLU A 177 -6.59 -20.75 -11.52
CA GLU A 177 -5.40 -20.83 -12.38
C GLU A 177 -4.22 -20.04 -11.80
N LEU A 178 -4.47 -18.84 -11.27
CA LEU A 178 -3.44 -18.01 -10.63
C LEU A 178 -2.84 -18.66 -9.39
N PHE A 179 -3.66 -19.28 -8.55
CA PHE A 179 -3.19 -19.92 -7.32
C PHE A 179 -2.71 -21.38 -7.50
N THR A 180 -2.74 -21.93 -8.72
CA THR A 180 -2.28 -23.30 -9.01
C THR A 180 -1.24 -23.37 -10.10
N GLY A 181 -1.50 -22.84 -11.29
CA GLY A 181 -0.64 -22.96 -12.47
C GLY A 181 0.33 -21.79 -12.67
N LEU A 182 -0.02 -20.60 -12.19
CA LEU A 182 0.80 -19.37 -12.28
C LEU A 182 1.30 -18.89 -10.91
N ASP A 183 1.28 -19.79 -9.95
CA ASP A 183 1.42 -19.55 -8.52
C ASP A 183 2.74 -18.80 -8.19
N MET A 184 3.85 -19.23 -8.80
CA MET A 184 5.17 -18.59 -8.71
C MET A 184 5.20 -17.13 -9.19
N ALA A 185 4.37 -16.77 -10.17
CA ALA A 185 4.33 -15.41 -10.73
C ALA A 185 3.50 -14.44 -9.88
N VAL A 186 2.60 -14.95 -9.03
CA VAL A 186 1.65 -14.15 -8.23
C VAL A 186 1.86 -14.23 -6.73
N PHE A 187 2.66 -15.17 -6.23
CA PHE A 187 2.85 -15.33 -4.79
C PHE A 187 3.69 -14.24 -4.13
N SER A 188 4.53 -13.53 -4.89
CA SER A 188 5.34 -12.45 -4.33
C SER A 188 4.47 -11.26 -3.95
N ARG A 189 4.73 -10.67 -2.78
CA ARG A 189 4.06 -9.46 -2.32
C ARG A 189 4.67 -8.23 -3.01
N PRO A 190 3.87 -7.20 -3.34
CA PRO A 190 4.43 -5.93 -3.78
C PRO A 190 5.34 -5.33 -2.70
N SER A 191 6.53 -4.87 -3.08
CA SER A 191 7.47 -4.20 -2.17
C SER A 191 6.97 -2.79 -1.83
N MET A 192 6.12 -2.68 -0.80
CA MET A 192 5.63 -1.41 -0.26
C MET A 192 6.52 -0.94 0.90
N LYS A 193 6.77 0.37 1.00
CA LYS A 193 7.62 0.92 2.07
C LYS A 193 6.99 0.70 3.44
N ALA A 194 5.68 0.86 3.53
CA ALA A 194 4.95 0.62 4.76
C ALA A 194 5.05 -0.83 5.23
N PHE A 195 5.03 -1.83 4.33
CA PHE A 195 5.30 -3.21 4.73
C PHE A 195 6.74 -3.37 5.22
N LYS A 196 7.74 -2.84 4.50
CA LYS A 196 9.14 -2.87 4.96
C LYS A 196 9.31 -2.32 6.37
N ASN A 197 8.70 -1.17 6.65
CA ASN A 197 8.80 -0.50 7.95
C ASN A 197 8.01 -1.20 9.06
N LEU A 198 6.88 -1.83 8.72
CA LEU A 198 6.03 -2.52 9.69
C LEU A 198 6.54 -3.92 10.03
N SER A 199 7.22 -4.57 9.08
CA SER A 199 7.60 -5.99 9.12
C SER A 199 9.07 -6.26 9.27
N ASP A 200 9.80 -5.29 9.83
CA ASP A 200 11.25 -5.38 10.03
C ASP A 200 11.95 -5.91 8.77
N ASP A 201 11.75 -5.18 7.66
CA ASP A 201 12.28 -5.54 6.34
C ASP A 201 11.72 -6.84 5.75
N PHE A 202 10.39 -7.02 5.79
CA PHE A 202 9.68 -8.16 5.20
C PHE A 202 9.96 -9.51 5.87
N ARG A 203 10.35 -9.50 7.15
CA ARG A 203 10.59 -10.73 7.94
C ARG A 203 9.28 -11.38 8.40
N MET A 204 8.22 -10.61 8.65
CA MET A 204 6.91 -11.20 9.00
C MET A 204 6.37 -12.08 7.86
N PHE A 205 6.05 -13.33 8.20
CA PHE A 205 5.61 -14.37 7.28
C PHE A 205 4.49 -13.94 6.31
N GLY A 206 3.52 -13.16 6.80
CA GLY A 206 2.37 -12.72 6.00
C GLY A 206 2.71 -11.76 4.84
N VAL A 207 3.85 -11.07 4.92
CA VAL A 207 4.27 -10.04 3.97
C VAL A 207 5.66 -10.28 3.34
N SER A 208 6.37 -11.34 3.74
CA SER A 208 7.64 -11.71 3.13
C SER A 208 7.54 -11.96 1.63
N HIS A 209 8.59 -11.60 0.91
CA HIS A 209 8.73 -11.95 -0.50
C HIS A 209 8.85 -13.46 -0.66
N TYR A 210 8.30 -13.98 -1.76
CA TYR A 210 8.44 -15.39 -2.07
C TYR A 210 9.92 -15.75 -2.29
N GLY A 211 10.39 -16.79 -1.62
CA GLY A 211 11.81 -17.17 -1.64
C GLY A 211 12.09 -18.43 -0.82
N THR A 212 13.37 -18.74 -0.61
CA THR A 212 13.80 -19.85 0.24
C THR A 212 13.32 -19.67 1.68
N TYR A 213 13.51 -18.47 2.26
CA TYR A 213 13.04 -18.12 3.60
C TYR A 213 11.52 -18.36 3.77
N TRP A 214 10.70 -17.69 2.96
CA TRP A 214 9.24 -17.81 3.06
C TRP A 214 8.76 -19.26 2.93
N ARG A 215 9.36 -20.05 2.02
CA ARG A 215 9.01 -21.48 1.87
C ARG A 215 9.35 -22.28 3.12
N ARG A 216 10.51 -22.04 3.74
CA ARG A 216 10.94 -22.70 4.97
C ARG A 216 10.00 -22.34 6.14
N VAL A 217 9.72 -21.06 6.36
CA VAL A 217 8.78 -20.59 7.41
C VAL A 217 7.37 -21.13 7.15
N ARG A 218 6.88 -21.11 5.90
CA ARG A 218 5.57 -21.70 5.56
C ARG A 218 5.48 -23.18 5.91
N LYS A 219 6.53 -23.94 5.59
CA LYS A 219 6.60 -25.38 5.88
C LYS A 219 6.60 -25.62 7.39
N LEU A 220 7.38 -24.83 8.13
CA LEU A 220 7.43 -24.85 9.59
C LEU A 220 6.04 -24.57 10.19
N MET A 221 5.42 -23.45 9.81
CA MET A 221 4.08 -23.06 10.26
C MET A 221 3.03 -24.14 9.99
N SER A 222 2.99 -24.65 8.77
CA SER A 222 1.98 -25.63 8.36
C SER A 222 2.17 -26.99 9.03
N GLY A 223 3.41 -27.39 9.30
CA GLY A 223 3.72 -28.67 9.94
C GLY A 223 3.59 -28.63 11.47
N GLU A 224 4.19 -27.61 12.08
CA GLU A 224 4.44 -27.59 13.53
C GLU A 224 3.42 -26.80 14.34
N LEU A 225 2.76 -25.80 13.73
CA LEU A 225 1.78 -24.96 14.43
C LEU A 225 0.35 -25.21 13.95
N LEU A 226 0.15 -25.25 12.63
CA LEU A 226 -1.17 -25.26 12.00
C LEU A 226 -1.62 -26.64 11.50
N SER A 227 -0.90 -27.70 11.85
CA SER A 227 -1.33 -29.06 11.49
C SER A 227 -2.53 -29.50 12.33
N SER A 228 -3.39 -30.37 11.77
CA SER A 228 -4.59 -30.85 12.46
C SER A 228 -4.29 -31.43 13.83
N ARG A 229 -3.18 -32.18 13.96
CA ARG A 229 -2.72 -32.74 15.23
C ARG A 229 -2.40 -31.66 16.27
N LYS A 230 -1.74 -30.57 15.87
CA LYS A 230 -1.34 -29.48 16.77
C LYS A 230 -2.54 -28.63 17.18
N LEU A 231 -3.46 -28.36 16.25
CA LEU A 231 -4.73 -27.68 16.53
C LEU A 231 -5.67 -28.49 17.45
N GLU A 232 -5.57 -29.83 17.41
CA GLU A 232 -6.29 -30.74 18.30
C GLU A 232 -5.67 -30.76 19.71
N LEU A 233 -4.34 -30.78 19.81
CA LEU A 233 -3.63 -30.66 21.10
C LEU A 233 -4.01 -29.37 21.85
N LEU A 234 -4.21 -28.27 21.13
CA LEU A 234 -4.63 -26.98 21.69
C LEU A 234 -6.15 -26.76 21.65
N SER A 235 -6.95 -27.79 21.37
CA SER A 235 -8.41 -27.64 21.27
C SER A 235 -9.06 -27.26 22.59
N ASN A 236 -8.51 -27.73 23.71
CA ASN A 236 -8.94 -27.40 25.07
C ASN A 236 -8.91 -25.89 25.33
N VAL A 237 -7.92 -25.16 24.79
CA VAL A 237 -7.80 -23.70 24.93
C VAL A 237 -9.04 -23.02 24.35
N ARG A 238 -9.47 -23.39 23.14
CA ARG A 238 -10.67 -22.81 22.53
C ARG A 238 -11.92 -23.08 23.35
N VAL A 239 -12.06 -24.31 23.87
CA VAL A 239 -13.20 -24.70 24.71
C VAL A 239 -13.21 -23.92 26.02
N SER A 240 -12.07 -23.83 26.72
CA SER A 240 -11.96 -23.12 27.99
C SER A 240 -12.20 -21.62 27.83
N GLU A 241 -11.63 -21.01 26.79
CA GLU A 241 -11.80 -19.58 26.52
C GLU A 241 -13.24 -19.24 26.16
N THR A 242 -13.90 -20.07 25.34
CA THR A 242 -15.32 -19.89 25.00
C THR A 242 -16.20 -20.00 26.24
N ALA A 243 -15.99 -21.04 27.06
CA ALA A 243 -16.74 -21.22 28.31
C ALA A 243 -16.56 -20.03 29.26
N GLN A 244 -15.33 -19.52 29.38
CA GLN A 244 -15.07 -18.37 30.23
C GLN A 244 -15.73 -17.09 29.69
N SER A 245 -15.66 -16.81 28.38
CA SER A 245 -16.33 -15.64 27.80
C SER A 245 -17.86 -15.69 27.91
N VAL A 246 -18.46 -16.89 27.88
CA VAL A 246 -19.89 -17.09 28.15
C VAL A 246 -20.19 -16.84 29.64
N ASN A 247 -19.34 -17.30 30.55
CA ASN A 247 -19.49 -17.03 31.98
C ASN A 247 -19.35 -15.53 32.31
N GLU A 248 -18.41 -14.82 31.68
CA GLU A 248 -18.26 -13.37 31.80
C GLU A 248 -19.52 -12.63 31.31
N LEU A 249 -20.12 -13.11 30.21
CA LEU A 249 -21.39 -12.59 29.70
C LEU A 249 -22.56 -12.84 30.68
N TYR A 250 -22.60 -14.02 31.29
CA TYR A 250 -23.60 -14.36 32.30
C TYR A 250 -23.48 -13.47 33.54
N LYS A 251 -22.26 -13.25 34.05
CA LYS A 251 -22.01 -12.31 35.17
C LYS A 251 -22.44 -10.88 34.82
N LEU A 252 -22.10 -10.42 33.62
CA LEU A 252 -22.53 -9.10 33.14
C LEU A 252 -24.07 -8.97 33.10
N TRP A 253 -24.75 -10.03 32.67
CA TRP A 253 -26.21 -10.11 32.70
C TRP A 253 -26.76 -10.08 34.13
N GLU A 254 -26.19 -10.84 35.07
CA GLU A 254 -26.61 -10.82 36.48
C GLU A 254 -26.46 -9.43 37.11
N GLU A 255 -25.36 -8.73 36.81
CA GLU A 255 -25.04 -7.43 37.39
C GLU A 255 -25.81 -6.26 36.76
N LYS A 256 -26.09 -6.32 35.45
CA LYS A 256 -26.57 -5.16 34.68
C LYS A 256 -27.88 -5.38 33.92
N ARG A 257 -28.60 -6.47 34.17
CA ARG A 257 -29.92 -6.65 33.54
C ARG A 257 -30.88 -5.52 33.91
N ASP A 258 -31.65 -5.08 32.93
CA ASP A 258 -32.75 -4.14 33.12
C ASP A 258 -33.98 -4.80 33.77
N GLU A 259 -35.03 -4.02 34.03
CA GLU A 259 -36.29 -4.50 34.60
C GLU A 259 -36.98 -5.59 33.75
N SER A 260 -36.65 -5.66 32.45
CA SER A 260 -37.13 -6.70 31.53
C SER A 260 -36.22 -7.93 31.47
N GLY A 261 -35.18 -8.00 32.32
CA GLY A 261 -34.24 -9.11 32.38
C GLY A 261 -33.26 -9.16 31.21
N ARG A 262 -32.99 -8.03 30.53
CA ARG A 262 -32.10 -7.96 29.35
C ARG A 262 -30.87 -7.11 29.64
N VAL A 263 -29.77 -7.38 28.94
CA VAL A 263 -28.54 -6.59 28.99
C VAL A 263 -28.09 -6.23 27.57
N LEU A 264 -27.67 -4.99 27.36
CA LEU A 264 -27.11 -4.55 26.08
C LEU A 264 -25.62 -4.89 26.02
N VAL A 265 -25.19 -5.52 24.94
CA VAL A 265 -23.81 -6.00 24.76
C VAL A 265 -23.30 -5.59 23.38
N ASP A 266 -22.10 -5.01 23.34
CA ASP A 266 -21.39 -4.81 22.07
C ASP A 266 -20.79 -6.15 21.61
N MET A 267 -21.49 -6.80 20.68
CA MET A 267 -21.06 -8.09 20.13
C MET A 267 -19.74 -8.00 19.35
N LYS A 268 -19.42 -6.86 18.74
CA LYS A 268 -18.16 -6.68 18.02
C LYS A 268 -17.00 -6.68 19.01
N GLN A 269 -17.16 -5.98 20.13
CA GLN A 269 -16.18 -6.01 21.20
C GLN A 269 -16.07 -7.42 21.81
N TRP A 270 -17.19 -8.07 22.11
CA TRP A 270 -17.20 -9.40 22.73
C TRP A 270 -16.51 -10.47 21.86
N PHE A 271 -16.86 -10.55 20.57
CA PHE A 271 -16.19 -11.49 19.64
C PHE A 271 -14.71 -11.14 19.43
N GLY A 272 -14.38 -9.84 19.41
CA GLY A 272 -12.99 -9.39 19.33
C GLY A 272 -12.16 -9.83 20.54
N ASP A 273 -12.72 -9.70 21.73
CA ASP A 273 -12.06 -10.05 22.99
C ASP A 273 -11.92 -11.57 23.14
N LEU A 274 -12.94 -12.35 22.76
CA LEU A 274 -12.87 -13.82 22.71
C LEU A 274 -11.78 -14.30 21.72
N ASN A 275 -11.77 -13.78 20.49
CA ASN A 275 -10.77 -14.17 19.49
C ASN A 275 -9.35 -13.82 19.95
N LEU A 276 -9.16 -12.62 20.52
CA LEU A 276 -7.85 -12.21 21.02
C LEU A 276 -7.37 -13.09 22.19
N ASN A 277 -8.26 -13.43 23.12
CA ASN A 277 -7.96 -14.36 24.22
C ASN A 277 -7.54 -15.74 23.70
N VAL A 278 -8.27 -16.28 22.72
CA VAL A 278 -7.96 -17.58 22.10
C VAL A 278 -6.58 -17.54 21.43
N ILE A 279 -6.32 -16.51 20.62
CA ILE A 279 -5.06 -16.35 19.90
C ILE A 279 -3.89 -16.22 20.89
N LEU A 280 -3.97 -15.28 21.85
CA LEU A 280 -2.90 -15.08 22.83
C LEU A 280 -2.63 -16.33 23.66
N ARG A 281 -3.68 -17.08 24.05
CA ARG A 281 -3.50 -18.33 24.79
C ARG A 281 -2.88 -19.44 23.94
N MET A 282 -3.20 -19.50 22.66
CA MET A 282 -2.61 -20.49 21.75
C MET A 282 -1.19 -20.13 21.33
N VAL A 283 -0.86 -18.84 21.20
CA VAL A 283 0.43 -18.39 20.67
C VAL A 283 1.48 -18.22 21.78
N VAL A 284 1.12 -17.62 22.92
CA VAL A 284 2.06 -17.23 23.98
C VAL A 284 1.60 -17.63 25.40
N GLY A 285 0.56 -18.44 25.50
CA GLY A 285 0.05 -18.95 26.80
C GLY A 285 -0.64 -17.90 27.69
N LYS A 286 -0.68 -16.62 27.29
CA LYS A 286 -1.22 -15.49 28.08
C LYS A 286 -2.68 -15.18 27.78
N ARG A 287 -3.39 -14.57 28.74
CA ARG A 287 -4.80 -14.15 28.61
C ARG A 287 -4.94 -12.63 28.69
N TYR A 288 -5.84 -12.07 27.89
CA TYR A 288 -6.13 -10.64 27.86
C TYR A 288 -6.90 -10.12 29.10
N SER A 289 -7.84 -10.88 29.65
CA SER A 289 -8.75 -10.43 30.72
C SER A 289 -8.34 -10.79 32.17
N GLY A 290 -7.05 -10.99 32.43
CA GLY A 290 -6.54 -11.22 33.80
C GLY A 290 -6.57 -9.97 34.70
N SER A 291 -6.27 -10.14 35.99
CA SER A 291 -5.97 -9.03 36.92
C SER A 291 -4.45 -8.97 37.19
N GLY A 292 -3.85 -7.78 37.24
CA GLY A 292 -2.43 -7.60 37.53
C GLY A 292 -1.60 -7.16 36.32
N ALA A 293 -0.30 -7.47 36.32
CA ALA A 293 0.65 -7.02 35.29
C ALA A 293 0.32 -7.56 33.88
N ASP A 294 -0.15 -8.81 33.77
CA ASP A 294 -0.52 -9.45 32.49
C ASP A 294 -1.67 -8.74 31.78
N ALA A 295 -2.55 -8.08 32.54
CA ALA A 295 -3.70 -7.36 32.01
C ALA A 295 -3.29 -6.07 31.30
N GLU A 296 -2.30 -5.36 31.87
CA GLU A 296 -1.80 -4.10 31.32
C GLU A 296 -0.97 -4.35 30.06
N GLU A 297 -0.11 -5.37 30.09
CA GLU A 297 0.63 -5.82 28.91
C GLU A 297 -0.32 -6.23 27.77
N SER A 298 -1.37 -7.01 28.08
CA SER A 298 -2.36 -7.44 27.09
C SER A 298 -3.17 -6.28 26.51
N ARG A 299 -3.47 -5.25 27.32
CA ARG A 299 -4.10 -4.00 26.84
C ARG A 299 -3.19 -3.24 25.90
N ARG A 300 -1.91 -3.11 26.24
CA ARG A 300 -0.91 -2.49 25.39
C ARG A 300 -0.79 -3.24 24.06
N TYR A 301 -0.70 -4.57 24.08
CA TYR A 301 -0.69 -5.39 22.86
C TYR A 301 -1.93 -5.16 21.99
N ARG A 302 -3.13 -5.13 22.59
CA ARG A 302 -4.38 -4.83 21.86
C ARG A 302 -4.34 -3.48 21.16
N GLU A 303 -3.81 -2.46 21.83
CA GLU A 303 -3.67 -1.13 21.23
C GLU A 303 -2.67 -1.13 20.07
N VAL A 304 -1.51 -1.76 20.25
CA VAL A 304 -0.50 -1.92 19.21
C VAL A 304 -1.08 -2.67 18.01
N MET A 305 -1.77 -3.79 18.21
CA MET A 305 -2.41 -4.57 17.14
C MET A 305 -3.54 -3.81 16.45
N ARG A 306 -4.33 -3.01 17.19
CA ARG A 306 -5.34 -2.14 16.58
C ARG A 306 -4.68 -1.09 15.68
N ASN A 307 -3.59 -0.48 16.14
CA ASN A 307 -2.83 0.50 15.37
C ASN A 307 -2.19 -0.15 14.13
N PHE A 308 -1.62 -1.35 14.29
CA PHE A 308 -1.06 -2.17 13.22
C PHE A 308 -2.09 -2.40 12.10
N HIS A 309 -3.25 -2.95 12.44
CA HIS A 309 -4.33 -3.21 11.48
C HIS A 309 -4.86 -1.92 10.83
N LYS A 310 -4.99 -0.86 11.62
CA LYS A 310 -5.39 0.46 11.10
C LYS A 310 -4.41 0.95 10.04
N TYR A 311 -3.12 0.93 10.31
CA TYR A 311 -2.12 1.44 9.38
C TYR A 311 -1.92 0.52 8.16
N ILE A 312 -2.09 -0.80 8.31
CA ILE A 312 -2.21 -1.73 7.16
C ILE A 312 -3.44 -1.40 6.31
N GLY A 313 -4.59 -1.14 6.93
CA GLY A 313 -5.81 -0.75 6.20
C GLY A 313 -5.67 0.59 5.46
N GLU A 314 -4.82 1.47 5.97
CA GLU A 314 -4.53 2.78 5.37
C GLU A 314 -3.49 2.72 4.23
N LEU A 315 -2.90 1.55 3.89
CA LEU A 315 -1.82 1.38 2.91
C LEU A 315 -2.08 1.95 1.51
N PHE A 316 -3.33 2.19 1.13
CA PHE A 316 -3.68 2.93 -0.09
C PHE A 316 -3.41 4.45 0.05
N VAL A 317 -2.32 4.84 0.71
CA VAL A 317 -1.88 6.24 0.82
C VAL A 317 -1.23 6.68 -0.48
N VAL A 318 -1.46 7.94 -0.81
CA VAL A 318 -0.78 8.73 -1.86
C VAL A 318 0.73 8.47 -1.91
N ALA A 319 1.41 8.31 -0.77
CA ALA A 319 2.86 8.12 -0.70
C ALA A 319 3.34 6.76 -1.21
N GLU A 320 2.57 5.69 -1.02
CA GLU A 320 2.88 4.37 -1.59
C GLU A 320 2.60 4.36 -3.10
N ALA A 321 1.56 5.08 -3.51
CA ALA A 321 1.14 5.10 -4.91
C ALA A 321 1.91 6.11 -5.79
N MET A 322 2.53 7.12 -5.18
CA MET A 322 3.32 8.15 -5.86
C MET A 322 4.59 8.45 -5.05
N PRO A 323 5.65 7.64 -5.21
CA PRO A 323 6.87 7.75 -4.41
C PRO A 323 7.55 9.13 -4.47
N TYR A 324 7.42 9.86 -5.59
CA TYR A 324 7.96 11.21 -5.77
C TYR A 324 7.23 12.29 -4.94
N LEU A 325 6.00 12.01 -4.49
CA LEU A 325 5.28 12.83 -3.51
C LEU A 325 5.52 12.36 -2.06
N GLY A 326 6.50 11.48 -1.83
CA GLY A 326 6.83 10.98 -0.50
C GLY A 326 7.13 12.09 0.52
N TRP A 327 7.62 13.24 0.07
CA TRP A 327 7.88 14.41 0.91
C TRP A 327 6.60 15.04 1.50
N LEU A 328 5.44 14.94 0.83
CA LEU A 328 4.16 15.43 1.36
C LEU A 328 3.68 14.62 2.56
N ASN A 329 4.16 13.39 2.68
CA ASN A 329 3.84 12.49 3.79
C ASN A 329 4.97 12.45 4.83
N ALA A 330 5.94 13.38 4.75
CA ALA A 330 7.10 13.44 5.62
C ALA A 330 6.71 13.63 7.09
N GLY A 331 6.60 12.51 7.80
CA GLY A 331 6.76 12.43 9.25
C GLY A 331 5.56 11.93 10.04
N GLY A 332 4.36 11.87 9.47
CA GLY A 332 3.15 11.47 10.22
C GLY A 332 2.91 9.96 10.20
N PHE A 333 2.55 9.44 9.03
CA PHE A 333 2.13 8.05 8.86
C PHE A 333 3.30 7.06 9.04
N GLU A 334 4.44 7.32 8.41
CA GLU A 334 5.63 6.48 8.52
C GLU A 334 6.17 6.42 9.96
N LYS A 335 6.16 7.54 10.68
CA LYS A 335 6.57 7.58 12.10
C LYS A 335 5.62 6.76 12.98
N LYS A 336 4.32 6.81 12.72
CA LYS A 336 3.31 6.01 13.43
C LYS A 336 3.47 4.52 13.15
N LEU A 337 3.72 4.15 11.89
CA LEU A 337 4.03 2.77 11.49
C LEU A 337 5.26 2.25 12.22
N ARG A 338 6.39 2.98 12.15
CA ARG A 338 7.63 2.58 12.82
C ARG A 338 7.45 2.45 14.32
N LYS A 339 6.81 3.44 14.97
CA LYS A 339 6.53 3.37 16.41
C LYS A 339 5.69 2.14 16.77
N THR A 340 4.71 1.78 15.94
CA THR A 340 3.88 0.60 16.17
C THR A 340 4.69 -0.69 15.99
N ALA A 341 5.59 -0.75 15.01
CA ALA A 341 6.50 -1.87 14.82
C ALA A 341 7.44 -2.05 16.02
N GLU A 342 8.09 -0.96 16.47
CA GLU A 342 8.98 -0.97 17.64
C GLU A 342 8.25 -1.42 18.93
N GLU A 343 7.00 -0.96 19.13
CA GLU A 343 6.18 -1.38 20.27
C GLU A 343 5.78 -2.86 20.19
N LEU A 344 5.47 -3.37 19.00
CA LEU A 344 5.12 -4.78 18.78
C LEU A 344 6.35 -5.67 19.01
N GLU A 345 7.49 -5.32 18.41
CA GLU A 345 8.76 -6.03 18.56
C GLU A 345 9.18 -6.11 20.03
N GLY A 346 9.02 -5.01 20.78
CA GLY A 346 9.33 -4.97 22.21
C GLY A 346 8.45 -5.91 23.04
N ILE A 347 7.16 -6.01 22.73
CA ILE A 347 6.23 -6.92 23.43
C ILE A 347 6.57 -8.38 23.10
N VAL A 348 6.66 -8.72 21.82
CA VAL A 348 6.95 -10.10 21.39
C VAL A 348 8.35 -10.53 21.84
N GLY A 349 9.32 -9.62 21.81
CA GLY A 349 10.66 -9.86 22.36
C GLY A 349 10.66 -10.15 23.86
N GLY A 350 9.81 -9.46 24.63
CA GLY A 350 9.58 -9.76 26.04
C GLY A 350 9.04 -11.17 26.25
N TRP A 351 8.02 -11.56 25.49
CA TRP A 351 7.45 -12.91 25.55
C TRP A 351 8.46 -14.00 25.18
N VAL A 352 9.25 -13.81 24.13
CA VAL A 352 10.30 -14.77 23.75
C VAL A 352 11.33 -14.94 24.87
N ALA A 353 11.73 -13.84 25.54
CA ALA A 353 12.65 -13.91 26.66
C ALA A 353 12.05 -14.68 27.85
N GLU A 354 10.79 -14.41 28.20
CA GLU A 354 10.08 -15.13 29.27
C GLU A 354 10.00 -16.65 29.01
N HIS A 355 9.71 -17.07 27.78
CA HIS A 355 9.62 -18.51 27.45
C HIS A 355 10.99 -19.18 27.49
N LYS A 356 12.06 -18.48 27.06
CA LYS A 356 13.43 -18.99 27.22
C LYS A 356 13.83 -19.15 28.68
N ASP A 357 13.55 -18.16 29.52
CA ASP A 357 13.89 -18.24 30.95
C ASP A 357 13.17 -19.41 31.65
N LYS A 358 11.91 -19.67 31.28
CA LYS A 358 11.17 -20.86 31.73
C LYS A 358 11.84 -22.17 31.29
N GLU A 359 12.28 -22.27 30.04
CA GLU A 359 13.00 -23.43 29.51
C GLU A 359 14.30 -23.71 30.30
N TYR A 360 15.09 -22.66 30.61
CA TYR A 360 16.33 -22.79 31.37
C TYR A 360 16.13 -23.13 32.85
N SER A 361 15.02 -22.67 33.46
CA SER A 361 14.71 -22.91 34.87
C SER A 361 14.32 -24.37 35.18
N GLY A 362 14.01 -25.18 34.15
CA GLY A 362 13.65 -26.58 34.29
C GLY A 362 12.31 -26.84 34.97
N GLU A 363 11.49 -25.81 35.18
CA GLU A 363 10.19 -25.91 35.87
C GLU A 363 9.13 -26.69 35.07
N ASP A 364 9.31 -26.92 33.76
CA ASP A 364 8.30 -27.63 32.95
C ASP A 364 8.89 -28.55 31.86
N GLN A 365 9.39 -29.72 32.24
CA GLN A 365 9.75 -30.79 31.29
C GLN A 365 8.52 -31.57 30.75
N ARG A 366 7.35 -30.94 30.55
CA ARG A 366 6.17 -31.64 30.04
C ARG A 366 5.40 -30.82 29.01
N THR A 367 5.64 -31.18 27.74
CA THR A 367 4.87 -30.84 26.53
C THR A 367 4.79 -29.34 26.20
N PRO A 368 5.18 -28.91 24.97
CA PRO A 368 4.98 -27.54 24.52
C PRO A 368 3.52 -27.10 24.75
N GLN A 369 3.31 -26.03 25.51
CA GLN A 369 1.97 -25.61 25.94
C GLN A 369 1.32 -24.62 24.97
N ASP A 370 2.15 -23.90 24.20
CA ASP A 370 1.73 -22.94 23.19
C ASP A 370 2.64 -22.95 21.95
N PHE A 371 2.35 -22.09 20.98
CA PHE A 371 3.13 -22.01 19.75
C PHE A 371 4.54 -21.47 19.96
N MET A 372 4.77 -20.59 20.94
CA MET A 372 6.09 -20.02 21.19
C MET A 372 7.06 -21.09 21.70
N ASP A 373 6.60 -21.98 22.59
CA ASP A 373 7.36 -23.16 23.03
C ASP A 373 7.71 -24.09 21.84
N ILE A 374 6.73 -24.34 20.98
CA ILE A 374 6.94 -25.18 19.79
C ILE A 374 7.98 -24.52 18.86
N MET A 375 7.88 -23.21 18.65
CA MET A 375 8.80 -22.46 17.80
C MET A 375 10.23 -22.44 18.38
N LEU A 376 10.39 -22.25 19.70
CA LEU A 376 11.69 -22.33 20.37
C LEU A 376 12.34 -23.70 20.16
N SER A 377 11.60 -24.78 20.42
CA SER A 377 12.13 -26.15 20.25
C SER A 377 12.46 -26.49 18.80
N VAL A 378 11.60 -26.12 17.85
CA VAL A 378 11.80 -26.50 16.45
C VAL A 378 12.89 -25.66 15.79
N VAL A 379 12.92 -24.34 16.00
CA VAL A 379 13.90 -23.46 15.34
C VAL A 379 15.31 -23.70 15.88
N GLN A 380 15.47 -24.08 17.16
CA GLN A 380 16.76 -24.54 17.68
C GLN A 380 17.23 -25.86 17.04
N SER A 381 16.31 -26.75 16.69
CA SER A 381 16.61 -28.06 16.08
C SER A 381 16.77 -28.02 14.55
N ALA A 382 16.23 -27.00 13.90
CA ALA A 382 16.17 -26.89 12.45
C ALA A 382 17.31 -26.01 11.90
N ASP A 383 17.92 -26.44 10.80
CA ASP A 383 18.92 -25.68 10.04
C ASP A 383 18.27 -24.52 9.25
N LEU A 384 17.65 -23.59 9.99
CA LEU A 384 17.00 -22.39 9.46
C LEU A 384 17.92 -21.16 9.51
N GLN A 385 19.15 -21.32 10.04
CA GLN A 385 20.09 -20.25 10.38
C GLN A 385 20.83 -19.63 9.18
N ASP A 386 20.58 -20.09 7.94
CA ASP A 386 21.28 -19.60 6.75
C ASP A 386 21.03 -18.12 6.41
N GLN A 387 19.89 -17.54 6.85
CA GLN A 387 19.49 -16.17 6.47
C GLN A 387 19.16 -15.27 7.67
N TYR A 388 18.57 -15.82 8.74
CA TYR A 388 18.22 -15.07 9.95
C TYR A 388 18.45 -15.97 11.17
N ASP A 389 18.75 -15.37 12.32
CA ASP A 389 18.88 -16.10 13.57
C ASP A 389 17.52 -16.61 14.08
N ALA A 390 17.56 -17.55 15.02
CA ALA A 390 16.37 -18.20 15.56
C ALA A 390 15.38 -17.21 16.19
N ASP A 391 15.86 -16.21 16.93
CA ASP A 391 15.01 -15.26 17.64
C ASP A 391 14.24 -14.38 16.65
N THR A 392 14.94 -13.92 15.62
CA THR A 392 14.32 -13.15 14.53
C THR A 392 13.20 -13.95 13.86
N ILE A 393 13.41 -15.24 13.60
CA ILE A 393 12.38 -16.11 13.00
C ILE A 393 11.20 -16.31 13.96
N ILE A 394 11.45 -16.59 15.24
CA ILE A 394 10.40 -16.83 16.24
C ILE A 394 9.55 -15.59 16.43
N LYS A 395 10.18 -14.41 16.63
CA LYS A 395 9.49 -13.14 16.79
C LYS A 395 8.61 -12.82 15.58
N ALA A 396 9.20 -12.80 14.38
CA ALA A 396 8.49 -12.46 13.14
C ALA A 396 7.36 -13.44 12.80
N THR A 397 7.42 -14.67 13.30
CA THR A 397 6.38 -15.68 13.09
C THR A 397 5.26 -15.56 14.11
N CYS A 398 5.58 -15.31 15.39
CA CYS A 398 4.61 -15.15 16.46
C CYS A 398 3.90 -13.78 16.42
N GLU A 399 4.45 -12.78 15.71
CA GLU A 399 3.80 -11.50 15.43
C GLU A 399 2.59 -11.60 14.49
N VAL A 400 2.51 -12.67 13.68
CA VAL A 400 1.49 -12.86 12.63
C VAL A 400 0.30 -13.72 13.12
N GLY A 401 0.46 -14.39 14.27
CA GLY A 401 -0.47 -15.38 14.82
C GLY A 401 -1.70 -14.81 15.49
#